data_AF-A0A0Q0GGU9-F1
#
_entry.id   AF-A0A0Q0GGU9-F1
#
_cell.length_a   1.000
_cell.length_b   1.000
_cell.length_c   1.000
_cell.angle_alpha   90.00
_cell.angle_beta   90.00
_cell.angle_gamma   90.00
#
_symmetry.space_group_name_H-M   'P 1'
#
loop_
_entity.id
_entity.type
_entity.pdbx_description
1 polymer ?
#
loop_
_entity_poly.entity_id
_entity_poly.type
_entity_poly.pdbx_seq_one_letter_code
_entity_poly.pdbx_strand_id
1 'polypeptide(L)'
;MSFKQHLNRLEFATLYFNMMKGLTVLKKIIKFIIILLVGGLGSGVWELFLKDTIFTIGELFVRFFNSFISDYNNSLYENVGSGGEALKVFSSIILLVLLCLIPIFYYIRFCRTWSEIEESGESKFSEPEENNESNFFELFIEKHPMIVNIIVFFAMLTCSLMYVNLTIQLASETAAVNAIKRRLDIIRPYINENEYFKLYSEYRQIDGIFTLQRLINKTEAIAVEKKVQLPKVNLYGITTPKLEN
;
A
#
# COMPACT_ATOMS: atom_id res chain seq x y z
N MET A 1 -67.32 13.41 20.57
CA MET A 1 -66.01 13.84 20.03
C MET A 1 -66.26 14.33 18.61
N SER A 2 -65.93 15.57 18.28
CA SER A 2 -66.35 16.21 17.02
C SER A 2 -65.53 15.70 15.83
N PHE A 3 -66.15 15.48 14.68
CA PHE A 3 -65.51 15.13 13.39
C PHE A 3 -64.31 16.04 13.07
N LYS A 4 -64.36 17.32 13.50
CA LYS A 4 -63.28 18.29 13.38
C LYS A 4 -62.01 17.92 14.14
N GLN A 5 -62.11 17.22 15.28
CA GLN A 5 -60.95 16.70 16.02
C GLN A 5 -60.27 15.54 15.30
N HIS A 6 -61.01 14.70 14.56
CA HIS A 6 -60.43 13.62 13.78
C HIS A 6 -59.69 14.15 12.54
N LEU A 7 -60.24 15.15 11.85
CA LEU A 7 -59.58 15.77 10.69
C LEU A 7 -58.24 16.41 11.08
N ASN A 8 -58.21 17.18 12.17
CA ASN A 8 -56.98 17.79 12.66
C ASN A 8 -55.91 16.74 12.99
N ARG A 9 -56.28 15.58 13.56
CA ARG A 9 -55.31 14.51 13.86
C ARG A 9 -54.69 13.90 12.58
N LEU A 10 -55.44 13.76 11.50
CA LEU A 10 -54.95 13.24 10.23
C LEU A 10 -54.02 14.22 9.51
N GLU A 11 -54.34 15.51 9.54
CA GLU A 11 -53.47 16.56 8.98
C GLU A 11 -52.14 16.64 9.75
N PHE A 12 -52.19 16.59 11.09
CA PHE A 12 -50.99 16.57 11.92
C PHE A 12 -50.12 15.31 11.68
N ALA A 13 -50.74 14.13 11.52
CA ALA A 13 -50.01 12.90 11.22
C ALA A 13 -49.32 12.95 9.85
N THR A 14 -49.98 13.52 8.85
CA THR A 14 -49.44 13.66 7.49
C THR A 14 -48.29 14.66 7.45
N LEU A 15 -48.42 15.79 8.16
CA LEU A 15 -47.36 16.78 8.34
C LEU A 15 -46.14 16.17 9.06
N TYR A 16 -46.38 15.45 10.15
CA TYR A 16 -45.33 14.78 10.92
C TYR A 16 -44.58 13.73 10.08
N PHE A 17 -45.31 12.92 9.30
CA PHE A 17 -44.72 11.91 8.42
C PHE A 17 -43.86 12.54 7.30
N ASN A 18 -44.33 13.64 6.70
CA ASN A 18 -43.56 14.38 5.70
C ASN A 18 -42.30 15.03 6.31
N MET A 19 -42.40 15.56 7.54
CA MET A 19 -41.26 16.09 8.29
C MET A 19 -40.22 14.99 8.61
N MET A 20 -40.68 13.80 9.03
CA MET A 20 -39.81 12.64 9.31
C MET A 20 -39.12 12.13 8.04
N LYS A 21 -39.83 12.05 6.91
CA LYS A 21 -39.22 11.74 5.60
C LYS A 21 -38.16 12.77 5.21
N GLY A 22 -38.44 14.06 5.37
CA GLY A 22 -37.47 15.14 5.12
C GLY A 22 -36.18 14.99 5.95
N LEU A 23 -36.31 14.66 7.23
CA LEU A 23 -35.16 14.39 8.11
C LEU A 23 -34.32 13.18 7.66
N THR A 24 -34.96 12.10 7.17
CA THR A 24 -34.22 10.93 6.67
C THR A 24 -33.44 11.24 5.38
N VAL A 25 -34.00 12.04 4.47
CA VAL A 25 -33.32 12.47 3.24
C VAL A 25 -32.15 13.39 3.58
N LEU A 26 -32.35 14.35 4.49
CA LEU A 26 -31.30 15.26 4.95
C LEU A 26 -30.12 14.49 5.56
N LYS A 27 -30.38 13.47 6.39
CA LYS A 27 -29.32 12.59 6.96
C LYS A 27 -28.52 11.85 5.88
N LYS A 28 -29.16 11.39 4.81
CA LYS A 28 -28.47 10.73 3.68
C LYS A 28 -27.58 11.72 2.92
N ILE A 29 -28.07 12.93 2.67
CA ILE A 29 -27.30 14.00 2.00
C ILE A 29 -26.08 14.39 2.84
N ILE A 30 -26.25 14.59 4.15
CA ILE A 30 -25.14 14.91 5.06
C ILE A 30 -24.09 13.80 5.05
N LYS A 31 -24.49 12.52 5.15
CA LYS A 31 -23.56 11.39 5.05
C LYS A 31 -22.79 11.39 3.72
N PHE A 32 -23.47 11.67 2.61
CA PHE A 32 -22.84 11.74 1.30
C PHE A 32 -21.83 12.90 1.20
N ILE A 33 -22.18 14.08 1.71
CA ILE A 33 -21.27 15.24 1.77
C ILE A 33 -20.05 14.92 2.63
N ILE A 34 -20.22 14.27 3.78
CA ILE A 34 -19.10 13.85 4.64
C ILE A 34 -18.21 12.84 3.90
N ILE A 35 -18.77 11.85 3.20
CA ILE A 35 -18.00 10.89 2.41
C ILE A 35 -17.20 11.61 1.31
N LEU A 36 -17.81 12.58 0.61
CA LEU A 36 -17.11 13.37 -0.40
C LEU A 36 -16.01 14.25 0.20
N LEU A 37 -16.26 14.89 1.34
CA LEU A 37 -15.25 15.69 2.03
C LEU A 37 -14.10 14.83 2.54
N VAL A 38 -14.38 13.66 3.13
CA VAL A 38 -13.34 12.72 3.56
C VAL A 38 -12.57 12.16 2.37
N GLY A 39 -13.25 11.89 1.24
CA GLY A 39 -12.60 11.47 0.00
C GLY A 39 -11.69 12.55 -0.60
N GLY A 40 -12.18 13.78 -0.70
CA GLY A 40 -11.43 14.92 -1.26
C GLY A 40 -10.30 15.42 -0.35
N LEU A 41 -10.53 15.45 0.97
CA LEU A 41 -9.46 15.72 1.95
C LEU A 41 -8.46 14.56 1.95
N GLY A 42 -8.93 13.32 1.81
CA GLY A 42 -8.07 12.15 1.68
C GLY A 42 -7.13 12.24 0.48
N SER A 43 -7.63 12.67 -0.69
CA SER A 43 -6.77 12.86 -1.87
C SER A 43 -5.78 14.01 -1.70
N GLY A 44 -6.18 15.12 -1.05
CA GLY A 44 -5.27 16.23 -0.77
C GLY A 44 -4.16 15.87 0.22
N VAL A 45 -4.50 15.16 1.30
CA VAL A 45 -3.54 14.66 2.29
C VAL A 45 -2.61 13.61 1.66
N TRP A 46 -3.15 12.76 0.77
CA TRP A 46 -2.35 11.82 0.01
C TRP A 46 -1.26 12.51 -0.80
N GLU A 47 -1.62 13.53 -1.58
CA GLU A 47 -0.66 14.24 -2.43
C GLU A 47 0.35 15.06 -1.64
N LEU A 48 -0.08 15.77 -0.60
CA LEU A 48 0.78 16.71 0.15
C LEU A 48 1.67 16.03 1.18
N PHE A 49 1.20 14.96 1.82
CA PHE A 49 1.89 14.39 2.97
C PHE A 49 2.27 12.94 2.75
N LEU A 50 1.31 12.12 2.30
CA LEU A 50 1.52 10.67 2.29
C LEU A 50 2.51 10.24 1.20
N LYS A 51 2.43 10.85 0.01
CA LYS A 51 3.32 10.53 -1.11
C LYS A 51 4.79 10.69 -0.73
N ASP A 52 5.18 11.88 -0.28
CA ASP A 52 6.58 12.19 0.06
C ASP A 52 7.06 11.38 1.27
N THR A 53 6.18 11.15 2.25
CA THR A 53 6.47 10.29 3.40
C THR A 53 6.71 8.85 2.97
N ILE A 54 5.87 8.29 2.08
CA ILE A 54 6.05 6.93 1.54
C ILE A 54 7.35 6.82 0.75
N PHE A 55 7.68 7.82 -0.09
CA PHE A 55 8.95 7.82 -0.82
C PHE A 55 10.15 7.86 0.14
N THR A 56 10.08 8.68 1.19
CA THR A 56 11.14 8.81 2.19
C THR A 56 11.29 7.53 3.00
N ILE A 57 10.20 6.90 3.42
CA ILE A 57 10.21 5.59 4.11
C ILE A 57 10.78 4.52 3.18
N GLY A 58 10.35 4.49 1.92
CA GLY A 58 10.88 3.55 0.93
C GLY A 58 12.37 3.75 0.68
N GLU A 59 12.84 4.99 0.60
CA GLU A 59 14.26 5.29 0.45
C GLU A 59 15.06 4.86 1.69
N LEU A 60 14.54 5.12 2.88
CA LEU A 60 15.14 4.66 4.13
C LEU A 60 15.23 3.13 4.17
N PHE A 61 14.17 2.44 3.76
CA PHE A 61 14.12 0.98 3.67
C PHE A 61 15.18 0.45 2.68
N VAL A 62 15.24 1.01 1.47
CA VAL A 62 16.24 0.63 0.46
C VAL A 62 17.65 0.86 0.98
N ARG A 63 17.93 2.01 1.60
CA ARG A 63 19.25 2.31 2.21
C ARG A 63 19.60 1.32 3.33
N PHE A 64 18.62 0.98 4.17
CA PHE A 64 18.79 0.00 5.22
C PHE A 64 19.17 -1.36 4.64
N PHE A 65 18.39 -1.90 3.70
CA PHE A 65 18.65 -3.20 3.09
C PHE A 65 19.94 -3.23 2.27
N ASN A 66 20.26 -2.15 1.56
CA ASN A 66 21.50 -2.03 0.80
C ASN A 66 22.75 -2.05 1.72
N SER A 67 22.59 -1.77 3.02
CA SER A 67 23.68 -1.89 4.00
C SER A 67 23.96 -3.34 4.40
N PHE A 68 22.99 -4.24 4.22
CA PHE A 68 23.12 -5.68 4.50
C PHE A 68 23.36 -6.52 3.23
N ILE A 69 22.80 -6.09 2.10
CA ILE A 69 22.82 -6.80 0.82
C ILE A 69 23.33 -5.82 -0.24
N SER A 70 24.58 -5.96 -0.68
CA SER A 70 25.21 -5.05 -1.64
C SER A 70 24.48 -4.96 -2.99
N ASP A 71 23.82 -6.04 -3.38
CA ASP A 71 23.12 -6.16 -4.67
C ASP A 71 21.62 -5.86 -4.59
N TYR A 72 21.15 -5.33 -3.46
CA TYR A 72 19.73 -5.04 -3.27
C TYR A 72 19.19 -4.06 -4.30
N ASN A 73 19.92 -2.98 -4.60
CA ASN A 73 19.52 -2.04 -5.64
C ASN A 73 19.43 -2.68 -7.03
N ASN A 74 20.22 -3.73 -7.30
CA ASN A 74 20.16 -4.41 -8.58
C ASN A 74 18.89 -5.27 -8.70
N SER A 75 18.50 -5.97 -7.63
CA SER A 75 17.30 -6.81 -7.64
C SER A 75 15.99 -6.01 -7.80
N LEU A 76 15.98 -4.73 -7.40
CA LEU A 76 14.84 -3.83 -7.64
C LEU A 76 14.51 -3.62 -9.12
N TYR A 77 15.45 -3.90 -10.04
CA TYR A 77 15.29 -3.62 -11.47
C TYR A 77 15.51 -4.85 -12.35
N GLU A 78 15.63 -6.03 -11.76
CA GLU A 78 15.93 -7.29 -12.47
C GLU A 78 14.85 -7.64 -13.52
N ASN A 79 13.59 -7.33 -13.25
CA ASN A 79 12.49 -7.69 -14.15
C ASN A 79 11.94 -6.53 -14.99
N VAL A 80 12.63 -5.38 -15.07
CA VAL A 80 12.14 -4.21 -15.83
C VAL A 80 11.93 -4.56 -17.31
N GLY A 81 12.79 -5.40 -17.89
CA GLY A 81 12.67 -5.85 -19.28
C GLY A 81 11.40 -6.65 -19.58
N SER A 82 10.80 -7.31 -18.57
CA SER A 82 9.60 -8.14 -18.73
C SER A 82 8.33 -7.34 -19.01
N GLY A 83 8.27 -6.10 -18.52
CA GLY A 83 7.12 -5.20 -18.62
C GLY A 83 6.32 -5.17 -17.31
N GLY A 84 6.17 -3.98 -16.74
CA GLY A 84 5.47 -3.77 -15.47
C GLY A 84 3.96 -3.87 -15.62
N GLU A 85 3.32 -4.38 -14.58
CA GLU A 85 1.87 -4.50 -14.49
C GLU A 85 1.34 -3.60 -13.37
N ALA A 86 0.80 -2.43 -13.74
CA ALA A 86 0.31 -1.46 -12.76
C ALA A 86 -0.75 -2.04 -11.81
N LEU A 87 -1.57 -2.98 -12.28
CA LEU A 87 -2.57 -3.67 -11.46
C LEU A 87 -1.93 -4.52 -10.35
N LYS A 88 -0.77 -5.15 -10.60
CA LYS A 88 -0.04 -5.94 -9.59
C LYS A 88 0.42 -5.07 -8.43
N VAL A 89 0.95 -3.87 -8.72
CA VAL A 89 1.39 -2.93 -7.68
C VAL A 89 0.23 -2.51 -6.77
N PHE A 90 -0.92 -2.17 -7.37
CA PHE A 90 -2.10 -1.79 -6.60
C PHE A 90 -2.59 -2.91 -5.68
N SER A 91 -2.71 -4.14 -6.21
CA SER A 91 -3.08 -5.30 -5.38
C SER A 91 -2.05 -5.57 -4.29
N SER A 92 -0.76 -5.35 -4.58
CA SER A 92 0.33 -5.53 -3.60
C SER A 92 0.21 -4.52 -2.47
N ILE A 93 -0.06 -3.25 -2.76
CA ILE A 93 -0.22 -2.22 -1.72
C ILE A 93 -1.41 -2.54 -0.79
N ILE A 94 -2.54 -2.99 -1.35
CA ILE A 94 -3.71 -3.38 -0.52
C ILE A 94 -3.34 -4.56 0.40
N LEU A 95 -2.71 -5.59 -0.14
CA LEU A 95 -2.31 -6.75 0.65
C LEU A 95 -1.27 -6.37 1.71
N LEU A 96 -0.36 -5.44 1.39
CA LEU A 96 0.64 -4.93 2.32
C LEU A 96 -0.03 -4.24 3.51
N VAL A 97 -0.98 -3.34 3.25
CA VAL A 97 -1.74 -2.67 4.31
C VAL A 97 -2.44 -3.69 5.20
N LEU A 98 -3.10 -4.69 4.60
CA LEU A 98 -3.76 -5.77 5.36
C LEU A 98 -2.76 -6.55 6.22
N LEU A 99 -1.62 -6.94 5.65
CA LEU A 99 -0.57 -7.69 6.35
C LEU A 99 0.08 -6.89 7.48
N CYS A 100 0.23 -5.57 7.33
CA CYS A 100 0.75 -4.70 8.39
C CYS A 100 -0.26 -4.49 9.54
N LEU A 101 -1.57 -4.59 9.28
CA LEU A 101 -2.59 -4.46 10.32
C LEU A 101 -2.67 -5.71 11.24
N ILE A 102 -2.32 -6.88 10.73
CA ILE A 102 -2.35 -8.14 11.50
C ILE A 102 -1.45 -8.11 12.75
N PRO A 103 -0.14 -7.80 12.68
CA PRO A 103 0.71 -7.76 13.86
C PRO A 103 0.25 -6.68 14.85
N ILE A 104 -0.30 -5.56 14.37
CA ILE A 104 -0.89 -4.52 15.24
C ILE A 104 -2.09 -5.09 16.01
N PHE A 105 -2.97 -5.83 15.34
CA PHE A 105 -4.10 -6.50 15.97
C PHE A 105 -3.65 -7.50 17.04
N TYR A 106 -2.66 -8.36 16.73
CA TYR A 106 -2.13 -9.32 17.70
C TYR A 106 -1.40 -8.65 18.87
N TYR A 107 -0.72 -7.52 18.63
CA TYR A 107 -0.12 -6.72 19.68
C TYR A 107 -1.17 -6.15 20.64
N ILE A 108 -2.26 -5.59 20.12
CA ILE A 108 -3.37 -5.10 20.95
C ILE A 108 -3.99 -6.25 21.76
N ARG A 109 -4.22 -7.41 21.14
CA ARG A 109 -4.72 -8.61 21.81
C ARG A 109 -3.76 -9.06 22.92
N PHE A 110 -2.47 -9.06 22.65
CA PHE A 110 -1.43 -9.39 23.63
C PHE A 110 -1.47 -8.47 24.85
N CYS A 111 -1.54 -7.14 24.64
CA CYS A 111 -1.64 -6.18 25.74
C CYS A 111 -2.89 -6.40 26.60
N ARG A 112 -4.04 -6.76 25.98
CA ARG A 112 -5.27 -7.07 26.72
C ARG A 112 -5.13 -8.33 27.55
N THR A 113 -4.65 -9.43 26.95
CA THR A 113 -4.43 -10.69 27.67
C THR A 113 -3.43 -10.53 28.82
N TRP A 114 -2.39 -9.71 28.63
CA TRP A 114 -1.44 -9.40 29.70
C TRP A 114 -2.11 -8.68 30.87
N SER A 115 -2.92 -7.65 30.58
CA SER A 115 -3.69 -6.91 31.60
C SER A 115 -4.65 -7.83 32.37
N GLU A 116 -5.36 -8.72 31.68
CA GLU A 116 -6.28 -9.68 32.29
C GLU A 116 -5.54 -10.65 33.24
N ILE A 117 -4.36 -11.13 32.85
CA ILE A 117 -3.54 -12.01 33.69
C ILE A 117 -3.06 -11.26 34.95
N GLU A 118 -2.63 -10.01 34.81
CA GLU A 118 -2.16 -9.17 35.92
C GLU A 118 -3.29 -8.84 36.91
N GLU A 119 -4.49 -8.51 36.40
CA GLU A 119 -5.68 -8.25 37.23
C GLU A 119 -6.20 -9.52 37.92
N SER A 120 -6.05 -10.69 37.28
CA SER A 120 -6.49 -11.98 37.83
C SER A 120 -5.57 -12.56 38.90
N GLY A 121 -4.59 -11.78 39.37
CA GLY A 121 -3.58 -12.13 40.38
C GLY A 121 -3.89 -13.40 41.18
N GLU A 122 -3.14 -14.46 40.88
CA GLU A 122 -3.25 -15.83 41.42
C GLU A 122 -4.17 -16.79 40.64
N SER A 123 -3.47 -17.65 39.89
CA SER A 123 -3.88 -18.89 39.25
C SER A 123 -5.16 -19.55 39.77
N LYS A 124 -6.24 -19.43 38.99
CA LYS A 124 -7.12 -20.58 38.74
C LYS A 124 -6.43 -21.49 37.72
N PHE A 125 -5.34 -22.15 38.13
CA PHE A 125 -4.89 -23.37 37.46
C PHE A 125 -5.91 -24.44 37.86
N SER A 126 -7.09 -24.40 37.25
CA SER A 126 -7.98 -25.55 37.27
C SER A 126 -7.22 -26.68 36.59
N GLU A 127 -6.94 -27.75 37.34
CA GLU A 127 -6.39 -28.96 36.74
C GLU A 127 -7.33 -29.37 35.59
N PRO A 128 -6.81 -29.57 34.38
CA PRO A 128 -7.65 -29.95 33.25
C PRO A 128 -8.27 -31.31 33.56
N GLU A 129 -9.60 -31.40 33.46
CA GLU A 129 -10.29 -32.69 33.51
C GLU A 129 -9.72 -33.58 32.39
N GLU A 130 -9.14 -34.71 32.79
CA GLU A 130 -8.30 -35.62 31.99
C GLU A 130 -9.08 -36.42 30.92
N ASN A 131 -10.15 -35.85 30.38
CA ASN A 131 -11.10 -36.55 29.53
C ASN A 131 -11.28 -35.82 28.19
N ASN A 132 -10.30 -35.90 27.30
CA ASN A 132 -10.51 -36.00 25.84
C ASN A 132 -9.18 -36.05 25.08
N GLU A 133 -9.18 -36.75 23.95
CA GLU A 133 -8.08 -36.82 22.96
C GLU A 133 -7.84 -35.46 22.24
N SER A 134 -7.78 -34.35 22.97
CA SER A 134 -7.47 -33.06 22.38
C SER A 134 -6.03 -33.07 21.86
N ASN A 135 -5.83 -32.57 20.64
CA ASN A 135 -4.52 -32.48 20.03
C ASN A 135 -3.57 -31.69 20.95
N PHE A 136 -2.33 -32.15 21.13
CA PHE A 136 -1.29 -31.47 21.94
C PHE A 136 -1.20 -29.96 21.67
N PHE A 137 -1.44 -29.55 20.42
CA PHE A 137 -1.43 -28.16 20.01
C PHE A 137 -2.58 -27.33 20.61
N GLU A 138 -3.79 -27.90 20.71
CA GLU A 138 -4.94 -27.24 21.32
C GLU A 138 -4.72 -27.04 22.82
N LEU A 139 -4.25 -28.09 23.51
CA LEU A 139 -3.83 -28.03 24.92
C LEU A 139 -2.74 -26.98 25.14
N PHE A 140 -1.75 -26.89 24.25
CA PHE A 140 -0.69 -25.90 24.36
C PHE A 140 -1.19 -24.46 24.16
N ILE A 141 -2.09 -24.24 23.19
CA ILE A 141 -2.70 -22.92 22.95
C ILE A 141 -3.50 -22.46 24.17
N GLU A 142 -4.30 -23.36 24.74
CA GLU A 142 -5.15 -23.05 25.88
C GLU A 142 -4.32 -22.76 27.14
N LYS A 143 -3.25 -23.53 27.36
CA LYS A 143 -2.39 -23.39 28.54
C LYS A 143 -1.44 -22.18 28.45
N HIS A 144 -1.01 -21.80 27.25
CA HIS A 144 0.01 -20.77 27.05
C HIS A 144 -0.40 -19.71 26.01
N PRO A 145 -1.55 -19.02 26.18
CA PRO A 145 -2.07 -18.08 25.18
C PRO A 145 -1.10 -16.92 24.92
N MET A 146 -0.31 -16.51 25.92
CA MET A 146 0.70 -15.46 25.78
C MET A 146 1.85 -15.88 24.85
N ILE A 147 2.39 -17.09 25.02
CA ILE A 147 3.50 -17.59 24.20
C ILE A 147 3.03 -17.72 22.75
N VAL A 148 1.81 -18.24 22.53
CA VAL A 148 1.23 -18.35 21.19
C VAL A 148 1.06 -16.97 20.54
N ASN A 149 0.51 -15.99 21.25
CA ASN A 149 0.37 -14.63 20.71
C ASN A 149 1.73 -14.02 20.32
N ILE A 150 2.79 -14.24 21.12
CA ILE A 150 4.14 -13.77 20.80
C ILE A 150 4.67 -14.45 19.53
N ILE A 151 4.58 -15.79 19.44
CA ILE A 151 5.06 -16.54 18.28
C ILE A 151 4.32 -16.08 17.01
N VAL A 152 2.99 -15.98 17.08
CA VAL A 152 2.17 -15.52 15.94
C VAL A 152 2.51 -14.08 15.57
N PHE A 153 2.73 -13.20 16.54
CA PHE A 153 3.17 -11.82 16.29
C PHE A 153 4.49 -11.78 15.50
N PHE A 154 5.51 -12.50 15.94
CA PHE A 154 6.81 -12.53 15.26
C PHE A 154 6.74 -13.17 13.87
N ALA A 155 5.96 -14.24 13.71
CA ALA A 155 5.73 -14.87 12.42
C ALA A 155 5.06 -13.88 11.44
N MET A 156 3.99 -13.21 11.88
CA MET A 156 3.27 -12.22 11.07
C MET A 156 4.11 -10.99 10.76
N LEU A 157 4.91 -10.52 11.73
CA LEU A 157 5.86 -9.43 11.52
C LEU A 157 6.88 -9.79 10.42
N THR A 158 7.45 -10.99 10.48
CA THR A 158 8.39 -11.48 9.47
C THR A 158 7.75 -11.56 8.09
N CYS A 159 6.54 -12.12 7.98
CA CYS A 159 5.78 -12.15 6.73
C CYS A 159 5.52 -10.73 6.19
N SER A 160 5.17 -9.78 7.07
CA SER A 160 4.93 -8.40 6.67
C SER A 160 6.19 -7.74 6.10
N LEU A 161 7.36 -7.95 6.71
CA LEU A 161 8.63 -7.40 6.24
C LEU A 161 9.05 -7.99 4.89
N MET A 162 8.89 -9.29 4.70
CA MET A 162 9.12 -9.94 3.40
C MET A 162 8.20 -9.35 2.32
N TYR A 163 6.96 -9.06 2.69
CA TYR A 163 5.99 -8.52 1.74
C TYR A 163 6.20 -7.04 1.42
N VAL A 164 6.68 -6.24 2.37
CA VAL A 164 7.16 -4.86 2.12
C VAL A 164 8.23 -4.89 1.04
N ASN A 165 9.21 -5.79 1.17
CA ASN A 165 10.28 -5.93 0.19
C ASN A 165 9.76 -6.23 -1.22
N LEU A 166 8.86 -7.22 -1.35
CA LEU A 166 8.23 -7.56 -2.64
C LEU A 166 7.45 -6.38 -3.22
N THR A 167 6.74 -5.63 -2.38
CA THR A 167 5.95 -4.48 -2.83
C THR A 167 6.86 -3.36 -3.33
N ILE A 168 8.00 -3.10 -2.66
CA ILE A 168 8.99 -2.11 -3.09
C ILE A 168 9.62 -2.51 -4.42
N GLN A 169 9.96 -3.80 -4.60
CA GLN A 169 10.48 -4.32 -5.86
C GLN A 169 9.48 -4.09 -7.00
N LEU A 170 8.23 -4.54 -6.85
CA LEU A 170 7.17 -4.35 -7.85
C LEU A 170 6.91 -2.88 -8.18
N ALA A 171 6.89 -2.01 -7.16
CA ALA A 171 6.69 -0.58 -7.34
C ALA A 171 7.86 0.06 -8.12
N SER A 172 9.10 -0.33 -7.79
CA SER A 172 10.32 0.16 -8.45
C SER A 172 10.39 -0.29 -9.90
N GLU A 173 10.11 -1.56 -10.18
CA GLU A 173 10.04 -2.12 -11.52
C GLU A 173 8.99 -1.40 -12.38
N THR A 174 7.78 -1.22 -11.84
CA THR A 174 6.69 -0.55 -12.55
C THR A 174 7.00 0.91 -12.81
N ALA A 175 7.59 1.61 -11.85
CA ALA A 175 8.03 2.99 -12.02
C ALA A 175 9.11 3.09 -13.13
N ALA A 176 10.09 2.20 -13.13
CA ALA A 176 11.15 2.17 -14.14
C ALA A 176 10.60 1.88 -15.54
N VAL A 177 9.69 0.90 -15.67
CA VAL A 177 9.03 0.57 -16.94
C VAL A 177 8.28 1.78 -17.49
N ASN A 178 7.47 2.43 -16.66
CA ASN A 178 6.68 3.59 -17.09
C ASN A 178 7.59 4.77 -17.48
N ALA A 179 8.67 5.00 -16.73
CA ALA A 179 9.65 6.03 -17.01
C ALA A 179 10.35 5.81 -18.37
N ILE A 180 10.84 4.59 -18.62
CA ILE A 180 11.54 4.27 -19.86
C ILE A 180 10.59 4.29 -21.06
N LYS A 181 9.42 3.64 -20.97
CA LYS A 181 8.44 3.63 -22.06
C LYS A 181 8.06 5.05 -22.48
N ARG A 182 7.73 5.91 -21.50
CA ARG A 182 7.39 7.30 -21.76
C ARG A 182 8.53 8.06 -22.45
N ARG A 183 9.78 7.83 -22.04
CA ARG A 183 10.95 8.46 -22.68
C ARG A 183 11.15 7.95 -24.11
N LEU A 184 11.04 6.64 -24.33
CA LEU A 184 11.12 6.03 -25.67
C LEU A 184 10.02 6.59 -26.59
N ASP A 185 8.80 6.76 -26.09
CA ASP A 185 7.69 7.32 -26.85
C ASP A 185 7.93 8.80 -27.22
N ILE A 186 8.53 9.58 -26.31
CA ILE A 186 8.87 11.00 -26.56
C ILE A 186 9.97 11.14 -27.61
N ILE A 187 11.02 10.31 -27.57
CA ILE A 187 12.14 10.41 -28.53
C ILE A 187 11.79 9.80 -29.90
N ARG A 188 10.82 8.89 -29.96
CA ARG A 188 10.45 8.14 -31.17
C ARG A 188 10.30 9.00 -32.44
N PRO A 189 9.60 10.15 -32.46
CA PRO A 189 9.45 10.95 -33.67
C PRO A 189 10.75 11.68 -34.10
N TYR A 190 11.79 11.69 -33.28
CA TYR A 190 13.05 12.39 -33.54
C TYR A 190 14.21 11.48 -33.96
N ILE A 191 14.00 10.16 -33.96
CA ILE A 191 14.98 9.15 -34.34
C ILE A 191 14.44 8.29 -35.48
N ASN A 192 15.33 7.61 -36.19
CA ASN A 192 14.89 6.67 -37.21
C ASN A 192 14.30 5.38 -36.58
N GLU A 193 13.51 4.65 -37.35
CA GLU A 193 12.81 3.46 -36.86
C GLU A 193 13.77 2.35 -36.38
N ASN A 194 14.91 2.20 -37.06
CA ASN A 194 15.94 1.22 -36.70
C ASN A 194 16.59 1.52 -35.34
N GLU A 195 16.90 2.79 -35.07
CA GLU A 195 17.42 3.26 -33.78
C GLU A 195 16.40 3.05 -32.68
N TYR A 196 15.13 3.35 -32.95
CA TYR A 196 14.05 3.08 -32.00
C TYR A 196 13.96 1.59 -31.65
N PHE A 197 13.97 0.70 -32.64
CA PHE A 197 13.94 -0.75 -32.38
C PHE A 197 15.17 -1.23 -31.61
N LYS A 198 16.35 -0.66 -31.85
CA LYS A 198 17.54 -0.96 -31.06
C LYS A 198 17.37 -0.56 -29.60
N LEU A 199 16.89 0.66 -29.33
CA LEU A 199 16.61 1.12 -27.96
C LEU A 199 15.53 0.28 -27.28
N TYR A 200 14.49 -0.11 -28.02
CA TYR A 200 13.44 -0.98 -27.50
C TYR A 200 13.95 -2.39 -27.19
N SER A 201 14.85 -2.94 -28.02
CA SER A 201 15.54 -4.20 -27.72
C SER A 201 16.40 -4.09 -26.47
N GLU A 202 17.15 -3.00 -26.31
CA GLU A 202 17.93 -2.75 -25.09
C GLU A 202 17.03 -2.63 -23.84
N TYR A 203 15.86 -2.00 -23.98
CA TYR A 203 14.85 -1.96 -22.92
C TYR A 203 14.39 -3.36 -22.50
N ARG A 204 14.13 -4.26 -23.46
CA ARG A 204 13.71 -5.65 -23.16
C ARG A 204 14.81 -6.51 -22.51
N GLN A 205 16.05 -6.05 -22.57
CA GLN A 205 17.22 -6.71 -21.98
C GLN A 205 17.64 -6.11 -20.63
N ILE A 206 16.85 -5.20 -20.05
CA ILE A 206 17.15 -4.67 -18.72
C ILE A 206 16.94 -5.77 -17.68
N ASP A 207 18.03 -6.09 -17.01
CA ASP A 207 18.23 -7.12 -16.00
C ASP A 207 18.80 -6.57 -14.68
N GLY A 208 18.88 -5.23 -14.55
CA GLY A 208 19.47 -4.61 -13.39
C GLY A 208 19.63 -3.10 -13.47
N ILE A 209 20.18 -2.53 -12.40
CA ILE A 209 20.33 -1.07 -12.27
C ILE A 209 21.30 -0.49 -13.30
N PHE A 210 22.38 -1.21 -13.60
CA PHE A 210 23.42 -0.73 -14.52
C PHE A 210 22.92 -0.67 -15.97
N THR A 211 22.21 -1.69 -16.43
CA THR A 211 21.63 -1.75 -17.78
C THR A 211 20.52 -0.71 -17.93
N LEU A 212 19.71 -0.51 -16.88
CA LEU A 212 18.72 0.57 -16.81
C LEU A 212 19.36 1.96 -16.89
N GLN A 213 20.38 2.24 -16.07
CA GLN A 213 21.09 3.53 -16.08
C GLN A 213 21.73 3.81 -17.44
N ARG A 214 22.33 2.79 -18.06
CA ARG A 214 22.91 2.91 -19.39
C ARG A 214 21.88 3.32 -20.44
N LEU A 215 20.68 2.71 -20.41
CA LEU A 215 19.61 3.10 -21.33
C LEU A 215 19.09 4.51 -21.04
N ILE A 216 18.92 4.87 -19.75
CA ILE A 216 18.56 6.23 -19.33
C ILE A 216 19.52 7.26 -19.94
N ASN A 217 20.82 7.06 -19.75
CA ASN A 217 21.85 7.97 -20.26
C ASN A 217 21.83 8.06 -21.80
N LYS A 218 21.62 6.94 -22.49
CA LYS A 218 21.47 6.92 -23.97
C LYS A 218 20.25 7.73 -24.43
N THR A 219 19.09 7.52 -23.81
CA THR A 219 17.88 8.27 -24.16
C THR A 219 18.01 9.77 -23.86
N GLU A 220 18.72 10.12 -22.79
CA GLU A 220 18.99 11.51 -22.44
C GLU A 220 19.94 12.17 -23.44
N ALA A 221 21.02 11.49 -23.86
CA ALA A 221 21.94 12.00 -24.86
C ALA A 221 21.23 12.32 -26.19
N ILE A 222 20.34 11.43 -26.64
CA ILE A 222 19.50 11.65 -27.83
C ILE A 222 18.59 12.87 -27.62
N ALA A 223 17.95 12.98 -26.46
CA ALA A 223 17.07 14.10 -26.18
C ALA A 223 17.81 15.45 -26.17
N VAL A 224 19.02 15.50 -25.59
CA VAL A 224 19.89 16.67 -25.62
C VAL A 224 20.28 17.02 -27.07
N GLU A 225 20.70 16.04 -27.87
CA GLU A 225 21.05 16.25 -29.28
C GLU A 225 19.87 16.82 -30.09
N LYS A 226 18.66 16.29 -29.86
CA LYS A 226 17.43 16.70 -30.54
C LYS A 226 16.73 17.90 -29.88
N LYS A 227 17.28 18.44 -28.79
CA LYS A 227 16.70 19.54 -28.00
C LYS A 227 15.28 19.25 -27.49
N VAL A 228 15.02 18.02 -27.09
CA VAL A 228 13.74 17.56 -26.54
C VAL A 228 13.86 17.42 -25.02
N GLN A 229 12.85 17.86 -24.27
CA GLN A 229 12.84 17.71 -22.82
C GLN A 229 12.25 16.36 -22.43
N LEU A 230 12.98 15.58 -21.62
CA LEU A 230 12.48 14.33 -21.06
C LEU A 230 11.94 14.53 -19.64
N PRO A 231 10.93 13.75 -19.22
CA PRO A 231 10.49 13.73 -17.84
C PRO A 231 11.62 13.23 -16.93
N LYS A 232 11.71 13.81 -15.73
CA LYS A 232 12.66 13.36 -14.69
C LYS A 232 12.36 11.92 -14.28
N VAL A 233 13.42 11.17 -14.02
CA VAL A 233 13.34 9.79 -13.55
C VAL A 233 13.66 9.75 -12.07
N ASN A 234 12.64 9.47 -11.26
CA ASN A 234 12.76 9.34 -9.82
C ASN A 234 12.71 7.85 -9.49
N LEU A 235 13.87 7.20 -9.41
CA LEU A 235 14.02 5.77 -9.12
C LEU A 235 15.04 5.60 -7.99
N TYR A 236 14.82 4.62 -7.11
CA TYR A 236 15.71 4.35 -5.98
C TYR A 236 17.12 3.96 -6.45
N GLY A 237 18.14 4.58 -5.87
CA GLY A 237 19.55 4.30 -6.20
C GLY A 237 20.01 4.83 -7.58
N ILE A 238 19.13 5.46 -8.36
CA ILE A 238 19.46 6.07 -9.65
C ILE A 238 19.61 7.58 -9.46
N THR A 239 20.82 8.08 -9.63
CA THR A 239 21.08 9.51 -9.73
C THR A 239 20.91 9.94 -11.18
N THR A 240 19.88 10.76 -11.46
CA THR A 240 19.85 11.48 -12.73
C THR A 240 20.96 12.53 -12.73
N PRO A 241 21.83 12.58 -13.75
CA PRO A 241 22.78 13.67 -13.88
C PRO A 241 22.01 14.99 -13.85
N LYS A 242 22.46 15.96 -13.04
CA LYS A 242 21.92 17.31 -13.10
C LYS A 242 22.29 17.86 -14.48
N LEU A 243 21.30 18.04 -15.34
CA LEU A 243 21.47 18.84 -16.54
C LEU A 243 21.74 20.26 -16.05
N GLU A 244 22.99 20.69 -16.15
CA GLU A 244 23.34 22.10 -16.05
C GLU A 244 22.78 22.76 -17.31
N ASN A 245 21.65 23.45 -17.12
CA ASN A 245 21.06 24.33 -18.14
C ASN A 245 21.88 25.59 -18.29
#